data_AF-A0A1I7WLR6-F1
#
_entry.id   AF-A0A1I7WLR6-F1
#
_cell.length_a   1.000
_cell.length_b   1.000
_cell.length_c   1.000
_cell.angle_alpha   90.00
_cell.angle_beta   90.00
_cell.angle_gamma   90.00
#
_symmetry.space_group_name_H-M   'P 1'
#
loop_
_entity.id
_entity.type
_entity.pdbx_description
1 polymer ?
#
loop_
_entity_poly.entity_id
_entity_poly.type
_entity_poly.pdbx_seq_one_letter_code
_entity_poly.pdbx_strand_id
1 'polypeptide(L)'
;MANYCALFFPESQDSEVLPESSIIHGSVTVGSHVPVQWKDNKLYDANILYIGSEANCDAKIQYVTRTGQLKNTASPVVRGIFRTTWHQLSPLPLIPPPQKLSNLVI
;
A
#
# COMPACT_ATOMS: atom_id res chain seq x y z
N MET A 1 6.95 4.03 -25.35
CA MET A 1 7.22 3.38 -24.05
C MET A 1 6.09 2.39 -23.83
N ALA A 2 6.39 1.09 -23.64
CA ALA A 2 5.36 0.12 -23.29
C ALA A 2 5.09 0.20 -21.78
N ASN A 3 3.83 0.17 -21.37
CA ASN A 3 3.48 0.06 -19.96
C ASN A 3 3.39 -1.43 -19.57
N TYR A 4 3.80 -1.71 -18.35
CA TYR A 4 3.68 -3.00 -17.71
C TYR A 4 2.68 -2.90 -16.56
N CYS A 5 2.05 -4.03 -16.26
CA CYS A 5 1.08 -4.17 -15.19
C CYS A 5 1.59 -5.21 -14.20
N ALA A 6 1.60 -4.85 -12.92
CA ALA A 6 1.73 -5.83 -11.85
C ALA A 6 0.34 -6.42 -11.57
N LEU A 7 0.19 -7.71 -11.83
CA LEU A 7 -1.07 -8.42 -11.78
C LEU A 7 -1.09 -9.41 -10.62
N PHE A 8 -2.25 -9.60 -10.02
CA PHE A 8 -2.49 -10.65 -9.05
C PHE A 8 -3.57 -11.61 -9.55
N PHE A 9 -3.26 -12.90 -9.54
CA PHE A 9 -4.13 -13.99 -9.96
C PHE A 9 -4.79 -14.60 -8.71
N PRO A 10 -6.06 -14.26 -8.41
CA PRO A 10 -6.72 -14.70 -7.18
C PRO A 10 -6.89 -16.22 -7.09
N GLU A 11 -7.10 -16.88 -8.24
CA GLU A 11 -7.27 -18.34 -8.29
C GLU A 11 -6.00 -19.08 -7.88
N SER A 12 -4.85 -18.60 -8.37
CA SER A 12 -3.53 -19.23 -8.12
C SER A 12 -2.82 -18.65 -6.89
N GLN A 13 -3.33 -17.56 -6.31
CA GLN A 13 -2.63 -16.71 -5.33
C GLN A 13 -1.23 -16.28 -5.80
N ASP A 14 -1.07 -16.13 -7.11
CA ASP A 14 0.20 -15.84 -7.76
C ASP A 14 0.22 -14.38 -8.22
N SER A 15 1.41 -13.82 -8.44
CA SER A 15 1.56 -12.45 -8.94
C SER A 15 2.60 -12.44 -10.04
N GLU A 16 2.27 -11.84 -11.18
CA GLU A 16 3.22 -11.69 -12.28
C GLU A 16 3.19 -10.28 -12.90
N VAL A 17 4.33 -9.87 -13.45
CA VAL A 17 4.45 -8.64 -14.22
C VAL A 17 4.26 -8.99 -15.69
N LEU A 18 3.22 -8.44 -16.31
CA LEU A 18 2.94 -8.65 -17.72
C LEU A 18 2.87 -7.31 -18.46
N PRO A 19 3.21 -7.26 -19.76
CA PRO A 19 3.00 -6.08 -20.57
C PRO A 19 1.49 -5.78 -20.69
N GLU A 20 1.14 -4.52 -20.87
CA GLU A 20 -0.25 -4.08 -21.10
C GLU A 20 -0.92 -4.84 -22.27
N SER A 21 -0.13 -5.22 -23.29
CA SER A 21 -0.60 -6.00 -24.44
C SER A 21 -1.10 -7.41 -24.11
N SER A 22 -0.80 -7.95 -22.92
CA SER A 22 -1.32 -9.23 -22.46
C SER A 22 -2.78 -9.15 -21.97
N ILE A 23 -3.29 -7.94 -21.74
CA ILE A 23 -4.68 -7.71 -21.32
C ILE A 23 -5.55 -7.74 -22.57
N ILE A 24 -6.45 -8.72 -22.67
CA ILE A 24 -7.23 -8.96 -23.89
C ILE A 24 -8.43 -8.02 -23.97
N HIS A 25 -9.10 -7.78 -22.83
CA HIS A 25 -10.25 -6.89 -22.74
C HIS A 25 -10.30 -6.19 -21.37
N GLY A 26 -10.88 -5.00 -21.34
CA GLY A 26 -11.10 -4.24 -20.11
C GLY A 26 -10.37 -2.91 -20.07
N SER A 27 -10.56 -2.18 -18.97
CA SER A 27 -9.82 -0.94 -18.71
C SER A 27 -8.52 -1.28 -17.99
N VAL A 28 -7.41 -0.81 -18.53
CA VAL A 28 -6.09 -0.91 -17.88
C VAL A 28 -6.02 0.18 -16.80
N THR A 29 -6.69 -0.09 -15.69
CA THR A 29 -6.78 0.81 -14.54
C THR A 29 -6.47 0.05 -13.26
N VAL A 30 -5.74 0.68 -12.35
CA VAL A 30 -5.41 0.08 -11.05
C VAL A 30 -6.70 -0.22 -10.27
N GLY A 31 -6.80 -1.43 -9.73
CA GLY A 31 -7.98 -1.95 -9.03
C GLY A 31 -8.99 -2.66 -9.94
N SER A 32 -8.80 -2.62 -11.26
CA SER A 32 -9.68 -3.33 -12.20
C SER A 32 -9.36 -4.82 -12.26
N HIS A 33 -10.42 -5.61 -12.40
CA HIS A 33 -10.36 -7.03 -12.68
C HIS A 33 -10.45 -7.23 -14.19
N VAL A 34 -9.46 -7.89 -14.78
CA VAL A 34 -9.34 -8.04 -16.25
C VAL A 34 -8.90 -9.45 -16.64
N PRO A 35 -9.39 -9.98 -17.77
CA PRO A 35 -8.87 -11.19 -18.38
C PRO A 35 -7.53 -10.91 -19.06
N VAL A 36 -6.51 -11.67 -18.67
CA VAL A 36 -5.16 -11.59 -19.22
C VAL A 36 -4.76 -12.91 -19.85
N GLN A 37 -4.06 -12.82 -20.97
CA GLN A 37 -3.44 -14.00 -21.56
C GLN A 37 -2.11 -14.26 -20.84
N TRP A 38 -2.10 -15.35 -20.09
CA TRP A 38 -0.98 -15.80 -19.27
C TRP A 38 -0.75 -17.30 -19.52
N LYS A 39 0.41 -17.84 -19.12
CA LYS A 39 0.88 -19.24 -19.24
C LYS A 39 0.11 -20.16 -20.21
N ASP A 40 0.80 -20.68 -21.22
CA ASP A 40 0.21 -21.53 -22.29
C ASP A 40 -0.88 -20.82 -23.12
N ASN A 41 -0.79 -19.50 -23.25
CA ASN A 41 -1.74 -18.66 -23.99
C ASN A 41 -3.20 -18.79 -23.50
N LYS A 42 -3.41 -19.24 -22.26
CA LYS A 42 -4.73 -19.35 -21.66
C LYS A 42 -5.14 -18.00 -21.08
N LEU A 43 -6.45 -17.80 -20.97
CA LEU A 43 -7.01 -16.63 -20.31
C LEU A 43 -7.12 -16.91 -18.83
N TYR A 44 -6.62 -15.98 -18.04
CA TYR A 44 -6.71 -15.99 -16.60
C TYR A 44 -7.31 -14.67 -16.13
N ASP A 45 -8.10 -14.74 -15.08
CA ASP A 45 -8.65 -13.58 -14.41
C ASP A 45 -7.60 -12.99 -13.46
N ALA A 46 -7.34 -11.70 -13.59
CA ALA A 46 -6.32 -11.01 -12.81
C ALA A 46 -6.78 -9.63 -12.34
N ASN A 47 -6.26 -9.20 -11.18
CA ASN A 47 -6.44 -7.84 -10.68
C ASN A 47 -5.22 -7.00 -10.99
N ILE A 48 -5.43 -5.81 -11.56
CA ILE A 48 -4.36 -4.84 -11.79
C ILE A 48 -4.02 -4.14 -10.49
N LEU A 49 -2.82 -4.38 -9.97
CA LEU A 49 -2.36 -3.75 -8.72
C LEU A 49 -1.56 -2.48 -8.95
N TYR A 50 -0.84 -2.40 -10.07
CA TYR A 50 -0.03 -1.26 -10.43
C TYR A 50 0.23 -1.23 -11.94
N ILE A 51 0.38 -0.03 -12.51
CA ILE A 51 0.71 0.20 -13.92
C ILE A 51 1.91 1.14 -13.97
N GLY A 52 2.93 0.79 -14.75
CA GLY A 52 4.13 1.63 -14.88
C GLY A 52 5.22 0.99 -15.73
N SER A 53 6.48 1.38 -15.49
CA SER A 53 7.62 0.70 -16.10
C SER A 53 7.79 -0.71 -15.55
N GLU A 54 8.40 -1.59 -16.33
CA GLU A 54 8.71 -2.98 -15.93
C GLU A 54 9.44 -3.04 -14.59
N ALA A 55 10.51 -2.26 -14.44
CA ALA A 55 11.29 -2.20 -13.21
C ALA A 55 10.47 -1.77 -11.98
N ASN A 56 9.52 -0.84 -12.15
CA ASN A 56 8.63 -0.43 -11.05
C ASN A 56 7.61 -1.52 -10.71
N CYS A 57 7.09 -2.22 -11.72
CA CYS A 57 6.16 -3.33 -11.51
C CYS A 57 6.85 -4.50 -10.80
N ASP A 58 8.07 -4.85 -11.22
CA ASP A 58 8.88 -5.90 -10.58
C ASP A 58 9.20 -5.55 -9.11
N ALA A 59 9.59 -4.30 -8.85
CA ALA A 59 9.79 -3.85 -7.47
C ALA A 59 8.51 -3.94 -6.64
N LYS A 60 7.34 -3.62 -7.21
CA LYS A 60 6.05 -3.63 -6.50
C LYS A 60 5.53 -5.04 -6.26
N ILE A 61 5.80 -5.99 -7.15
CA ILE A 61 5.24 -7.33 -7.05
C ILE A 61 5.76 -8.10 -5.83
N GLN A 62 6.98 -7.81 -5.40
CA GLN A 62 7.59 -8.36 -4.18
C GLN A 62 6.84 -7.97 -2.89
N TYR A 63 5.98 -6.94 -2.94
CA TYR A 63 5.20 -6.47 -1.81
C TYR A 63 3.72 -6.88 -1.89
N VAL A 64 3.33 -7.68 -2.88
CA VAL A 64 1.97 -8.18 -3.00
C VAL A 64 1.73 -9.20 -1.88
N THR A 65 0.69 -8.97 -1.10
CA THR A 65 0.26 -9.90 -0.05
C THR A 65 -0.41 -11.11 -0.67
N ARG A 66 -0.52 -12.19 0.10
CA ARG A 66 -1.26 -13.40 -0.29
C ARG A 66 -2.74 -13.14 -0.63
N THR A 67 -3.29 -11.99 -0.20
CA THR A 67 -4.66 -11.55 -0.48
C THR A 67 -4.77 -10.64 -1.70
N GLY A 68 -3.69 -10.42 -2.45
CA GLY A 68 -3.71 -9.59 -3.66
C GLY A 68 -3.73 -8.09 -3.38
N GLN A 69 -3.22 -7.66 -2.22
CA GLN A 69 -3.08 -6.25 -1.91
C GLN A 69 -1.60 -5.88 -1.94
N LEU A 70 -1.27 -4.70 -2.47
CA LEU A 70 0.07 -4.16 -2.25
C LEU A 70 0.19 -3.81 -0.77
N LYS A 71 1.09 -4.48 -0.07
CA LYS A 71 1.46 -4.09 1.29
C LYS A 71 1.90 -2.64 1.20
N ASN A 72 1.25 -1.77 1.98
CA ASN A 72 1.57 -0.36 1.99
C ASN A 72 2.99 -0.19 2.55
N THR A 73 3.97 -0.30 1.67
CA THR A 73 5.30 0.21 1.91
C THR A 73 5.14 1.71 1.77
N ALA A 74 4.80 2.36 2.88
CA ALA A 74 5.49 3.60 3.19
C ALA A 74 6.95 3.29 2.85
N SER A 75 7.42 3.86 1.74
CA SER A 75 8.78 3.68 1.25
C SER A 75 9.69 3.78 2.47
N PRO A 76 10.77 3.00 2.60
CA PRO A 76 11.86 3.42 3.45
C PRO A 76 12.41 4.69 2.79
N VAL A 77 11.71 5.82 2.97
CA VAL A 77 12.34 7.12 3.06
C VAL A 77 13.42 6.85 4.09
N VAL A 78 14.64 6.80 3.57
CA VAL A 78 15.91 7.06 4.25
C VAL A 78 15.68 7.27 5.73
N ARG A 79 16.26 6.41 6.57
CA ARG A 79 16.35 6.54 8.04
C ARG A 79 16.95 7.90 8.43
N GLY A 80 16.20 8.97 8.23
CA GLY A 80 16.34 10.29 8.80
C GLY A 80 15.32 10.33 9.92
N ILE A 81 15.70 9.79 11.07
CA ILE A 81 15.27 10.19 12.40
C ILE A 81 13.83 10.74 12.46
N PHE A 82 12.82 9.87 12.50
CA PHE A 82 11.52 10.23 13.07
C PHE A 82 11.25 9.33 14.27
N ARG A 83 11.77 9.78 15.42
CA ARG A 83 11.20 9.40 16.72
C ARG A 83 9.81 10.02 16.80
N THR A 84 8.77 9.23 16.59
CA THR A 84 7.44 9.57 17.13
C THR A 84 6.93 8.40 17.93
N THR A 85 7.17 8.47 19.23
CA THR A 85 6.57 7.60 20.24
C THR A 85 5.09 7.97 20.33
N TRP A 86 4.25 7.33 19.51
CA TRP A 86 2.80 7.36 19.69
C TRP A 86 2.38 6.06 20.39
N HIS A 87 2.49 6.05 21.71
CA HIS A 87 1.67 5.17 22.52
C HIS A 87 1.00 5.99 23.62
N GLN A 88 -0.31 6.11 23.43
CA GLN A 88 -1.33 6.03 24.47
C GLN A 88 -1.50 7.24 25.40
N LEU A 89 -2.36 8.17 24.96
CA LEU A 89 -3.08 9.06 25.86
C LEU A 89 -4.03 8.21 26.72
N SER A 90 -3.59 7.87 27.92
CA SER A 90 -4.49 7.46 29.01
C SER A 90 -5.26 8.69 29.51
N PRO A 91 -6.53 8.56 29.92
CA PRO A 91 -7.32 9.69 30.40
C PRO A 91 -6.80 10.22 31.74
N LEU A 92 -6.68 11.56 31.82
CA LEU A 92 -6.28 12.33 33.00
C LEU A 92 -7.22 12.09 34.20
N PRO A 93 -6.71 11.89 35.43
CA PRO A 93 -7.48 12.19 36.63
C PRO A 93 -7.45 13.71 36.91
N LEU A 94 -8.63 14.28 37.21
CA LEU A 94 -8.86 15.67 37.59
C LEU A 94 -7.90 16.12 38.71
N ILE A 95 -7.10 17.15 38.45
CA ILE A 95 -6.43 17.96 39.48
C ILE A 95 -7.23 19.28 39.58
N PRO A 96 -7.76 19.67 40.76
CA PRO A 96 -8.45 20.94 40.91
C PRO A 96 -7.48 22.14 40.82
N PRO A 97 -7.96 23.32 40.38
CA PRO A 97 -7.13 24.52 40.13
C PRO A 97 -6.54 25.16 41.41
N PRO A 98 -5.48 25.97 41.27
CA PRO A 98 -4.65 26.44 42.39
C PRO A 98 -5.38 27.41 43.32
N GLN A 99 -5.17 27.26 44.63
CA GLN A 99 -5.59 28.27 45.60
C GLN A 99 -4.71 29.51 45.46
N LYS A 100 -5.39 30.62 45.16
CA LYS A 100 -4.92 32.00 45.16
C LYS A 100 -4.30 32.35 46.53
N LEU A 101 -2.97 32.53 46.58
CA LEU A 101 -2.31 33.27 47.66
C LEU A 101 -2.12 34.72 47.18
N SER A 102 -3.10 35.54 47.50
CA SER A 102 -2.96 37.00 47.47
C SER A 102 -2.38 37.45 48.81
N ASN A 103 -1.23 38.13 48.74
CA ASN A 103 -0.68 39.15 49.63
C ASN A 103 -0.94 39.05 51.14
N LEU A 104 0.14 39.02 51.93
CA LEU A 104 0.20 39.87 53.13
C LEU A 104 1.63 40.37 53.38
N VAL A 105 1.76 41.70 53.26
CA VAL A 105 2.76 42.54 53.91
C VAL A 105 2.56 42.45 55.43
N ILE A 106 3.65 42.28 56.19
CA ILE A 106 4.07 43.06 57.37
C ILE A 106 5.53 42.68 57.64
#